data_AF-A0A6U1MAQ8-F1
#
_entry.id   AF-A0A6U1MAQ8-F1
#
_cell.length_a   1.000
_cell.length_b   1.000
_cell.length_c   1.000
_cell.angle_alpha   90.00
_cell.angle_beta   90.00
_cell.angle_gamma   90.00
#
_symmetry.space_group_name_H-M   'P 1'
#
loop_
_entity.id
_entity.type
_entity.pdbx_description
1 polymer ?
#
loop_
_entity_poly.entity_id
_entity_poly.type
_entity_poly.pdbx_seq_one_letter_code
_entity_poly.pdbx_strand_id
1 'polypeptide(L)'
;MKDGTPGKILELPDVYELQTGPDRERWIQYSAFDAEATWLVRESLERELERMPWKESKTMMDFYHTYIGPFGELLTDMEREGIRVDFEEYLPSLEVQALKDQEACLNKFKDWASDRFPDGKYLNPSSTAQIQTFLFGGAGDLEPTRTFKIDRDPAELEEYDRQHPPDEFDGKPVTELKALLKERGLKMSGNRAQVLARLRGEEVDHSAEFKKMDKADLSDACKGLGLDPEGTKTQLVK
;
A
#
# COMPACT_ATOMS: atom_id res chain seq x y z
N MET A 1 5.86 19.76 -12.49
CA MET A 1 5.03 18.77 -13.21
C MET A 1 5.99 17.85 -13.96
N LYS A 2 6.15 16.61 -13.49
CA LYS A 2 7.01 15.58 -14.11
C LYS A 2 6.28 15.00 -15.31
N ASP A 3 7.00 14.77 -16.40
CA ASP A 3 6.52 14.29 -17.71
C ASP A 3 5.31 13.34 -17.64
N GLY A 4 4.20 13.78 -18.24
CA GLY A 4 2.96 13.02 -18.37
C GLY A 4 3.01 11.96 -19.47
N THR A 5 4.14 11.26 -19.62
CA THR A 5 4.19 10.08 -20.48
C THR A 5 3.28 9.01 -19.89
N PRO A 6 2.23 8.57 -20.59
CA PRO A 6 1.42 7.45 -20.12
C PRO A 6 2.34 6.25 -19.95
N GLY A 7 2.31 5.63 -18.76
CA GLY A 7 3.00 4.37 -18.54
C GLY A 7 2.59 3.36 -19.61
N LYS A 8 3.41 2.33 -19.84
CA LYS A 8 3.09 1.25 -20.79
C LYS A 8 1.88 0.47 -20.25
N ILE A 9 0.69 1.01 -20.46
CA ILE A 9 -0.58 0.32 -20.20
C ILE A 9 -0.56 -0.85 -21.17
N LEU A 10 -0.34 -2.04 -20.64
CA LEU A 10 -0.64 -3.26 -21.36
C LEU A 10 -2.15 -3.30 -21.48
N GLU A 11 -2.67 -2.72 -22.56
CA GLU A 11 -4.06 -2.92 -22.95
C GLU A 11 -4.20 -4.39 -23.34
N LEU A 12 -4.78 -5.17 -22.43
CA LEU A 12 -5.22 -6.51 -22.74
C LEU A 12 -6.40 -6.40 -23.72
N PRO A 13 -6.37 -7.17 -24.82
CA PRO A 13 -7.51 -7.25 -25.72
C PRO A 13 -8.76 -7.71 -24.99
N ASP A 14 -9.92 -7.40 -25.57
CA ASP A 14 -11.19 -7.86 -25.03
C ASP A 14 -11.22 -9.40 -24.91
N VAL A 15 -11.88 -9.91 -23.88
CA VAL A 15 -11.95 -11.37 -23.62
C VAL A 15 -12.55 -12.12 -24.81
N TYR A 16 -13.52 -11.52 -25.51
CA TYR A 16 -14.09 -12.11 -26.72
C TYR A 16 -13.05 -12.28 -27.83
N GLU A 17 -12.21 -11.26 -28.04
CA GLU A 17 -11.13 -11.30 -29.03
C GLU A 17 -10.07 -12.33 -28.65
N LEU A 18 -9.72 -12.45 -27.36
CA LEU A 18 -8.79 -13.47 -26.86
C LEU A 18 -9.34 -14.89 -27.06
N GLN A 19 -10.66 -15.08 -26.95
CA GLN A 19 -11.30 -16.39 -27.05
C GLN A 19 -11.67 -16.80 -28.49
N THR A 20 -11.76 -15.86 -29.41
CA THR A 20 -12.18 -16.11 -30.81
C THR A 20 -11.10 -15.79 -31.84
N GLY A 21 -10.08 -15.02 -31.46
CA GLY A 21 -9.00 -14.57 -32.31
C GLY A 21 -7.86 -15.59 -32.49
N PRO A 22 -6.79 -15.19 -33.20
CA PRO A 22 -5.66 -16.06 -33.51
C PRO A 22 -4.88 -16.52 -32.26
N ASP A 23 -4.92 -15.74 -31.17
CA ASP A 23 -4.24 -16.06 -29.92
C ASP A 23 -5.02 -17.01 -28.99
N ARG A 24 -6.19 -17.50 -29.43
CA ARG A 24 -7.06 -18.40 -28.64
C ARG A 24 -6.32 -19.59 -28.05
N GLU A 25 -5.48 -20.25 -28.84
CA GLU A 25 -4.74 -21.43 -28.37
C GLU A 25 -3.78 -21.07 -27.23
N ARG A 26 -3.09 -19.93 -27.36
CA ARG A 26 -2.20 -19.41 -26.32
C ARG A 26 -2.97 -18.97 -25.08
N TRP A 27 -4.14 -18.36 -25.25
CA TRP A 27 -5.04 -17.99 -24.17
C TRP A 27 -5.51 -19.22 -23.39
N ILE A 28 -5.91 -20.30 -24.09
CA ILE A 28 -6.31 -21.56 -23.46
C ILE A 28 -5.16 -22.16 -22.66
N GLN A 29 -3.96 -22.22 -23.24
CA GLN A 29 -2.78 -22.74 -22.54
C GLN A 29 -2.45 -21.91 -21.31
N TYR A 30 -2.52 -20.59 -21.42
CA TYR A 30 -2.33 -19.68 -20.28
C TYR A 30 -3.37 -19.93 -19.19
N SER A 31 -4.66 -19.93 -19.53
CA SER A 31 -5.74 -20.15 -18.57
C SER A 31 -5.67 -21.52 -17.91
N ALA A 32 -5.31 -22.57 -18.65
CA ALA A 32 -5.13 -23.91 -18.09
C ALA A 32 -3.96 -23.94 -17.10
N PHE A 33 -2.83 -23.34 -17.47
CA PHE A 33 -1.66 -23.24 -16.58
C PHE A 33 -1.95 -22.39 -15.34
N ASP A 34 -2.67 -21.28 -15.50
CA ASP A 34 -3.07 -20.41 -14.40
C ASP A 34 -4.03 -21.11 -13.43
N ALA A 35 -4.98 -21.90 -13.95
CA ALA A 35 -5.87 -22.72 -13.12
C ALA A 35 -5.11 -23.79 -12.33
N GLU A 36 -4.15 -24.48 -12.96
CA GLU A 36 -3.27 -25.45 -12.28
C GLU A 36 -2.42 -24.76 -11.19
N ALA A 37 -1.78 -23.64 -11.52
CA ALA A 37 -0.97 -22.87 -10.58
C ALA A 37 -1.80 -22.37 -9.40
N THR A 38 -3.01 -21.85 -9.67
CA THR A 38 -3.94 -21.39 -8.64
C THR A 38 -4.37 -22.53 -7.72
N TRP A 39 -4.64 -23.71 -8.28
CA TRP A 39 -4.96 -24.91 -7.49
C TRP A 39 -3.79 -25.33 -6.60
N LEU A 40 -2.56 -25.33 -7.10
CA LEU A 40 -1.37 -25.65 -6.30
C LEU A 40 -1.16 -24.65 -5.15
N VAL A 41 -1.39 -23.35 -5.41
CA VAL A 41 -1.32 -22.31 -4.37
C VAL A 41 -2.39 -22.54 -3.32
N ARG A 42 -3.64 -22.84 -3.72
CA ARG A 42 -4.74 -23.18 -2.80
C ARG A 42 -4.35 -24.34 -1.88
N GLU A 43 -3.84 -25.44 -2.45
CA GLU A 43 -3.41 -26.62 -1.68
C GLU A 43 -2.29 -26.29 -0.69
N SER A 44 -1.33 -25.44 -1.08
CA SER A 44 -0.26 -25.01 -0.19
C SER A 44 -0.80 -24.16 0.95
N LEU A 45 -1.71 -23.22 0.66
CA LEU A 45 -2.29 -22.34 1.67
C LEU A 45 -3.19 -23.10 2.64
N GLU A 46 -3.97 -24.06 2.16
CA GLU A 46 -4.82 -24.91 3.00
C GLU A 46 -4.01 -25.64 4.06
N ARG A 47 -2.90 -26.29 3.67
CA ARG A 47 -2.00 -26.98 4.60
C ARG A 47 -1.40 -26.06 5.66
N GLU A 48 -1.08 -24.82 5.29
CA GLU A 48 -0.58 -23.83 6.25
C GLU A 48 -1.70 -23.36 7.20
N LEU A 49 -2.92 -23.17 6.70
CA LEU A 49 -4.09 -22.78 7.48
C LEU A 49 -4.55 -23.88 8.46
N GLU A 50 -4.42 -25.15 8.09
CA GLU A 50 -4.66 -26.29 8.99
C GLU A 50 -3.64 -26.37 10.13
N ARG A 51 -2.42 -25.87 9.92
CA ARG A 51 -1.36 -25.86 10.94
C ARG A 51 -1.42 -24.63 11.83
N MET A 52 -2.05 -23.56 11.37
CA MET A 52 -2.20 -22.32 12.13
C MET A 52 -3.33 -22.48 13.16
N PRO A 53 -3.01 -22.53 14.47
CA PRO A 53 -4.02 -22.67 15.49
C PRO A 53 -4.89 -21.41 15.57
N TRP A 54 -6.18 -21.64 15.77
CA TRP A 54 -7.20 -20.66 16.05
C TRP A 54 -7.94 -21.05 17.35
N LYS A 55 -8.99 -20.32 17.71
CA LYS A 55 -9.69 -20.44 19.01
C LYS A 55 -10.24 -21.86 19.27
N GLU A 56 -10.26 -22.28 20.54
CA GLU A 56 -10.94 -23.50 20.99
C GLU A 56 -10.50 -24.79 20.28
N SER A 57 -9.19 -24.95 20.05
CA SER A 57 -8.59 -26.11 19.35
C SER A 57 -8.98 -26.23 17.88
N LYS A 58 -9.49 -25.15 17.28
CA LYS A 58 -9.73 -25.06 15.83
C LYS A 58 -8.50 -24.48 15.14
N THR A 59 -8.51 -24.51 13.82
CA THR A 59 -7.46 -23.99 12.95
C THR A 59 -7.95 -22.75 12.20
N MET A 60 -7.04 -22.03 11.54
CA MET A 60 -7.43 -20.95 10.64
C MET A 60 -8.22 -21.47 9.43
N MET A 61 -8.04 -22.74 9.05
CA MET A 61 -8.86 -23.38 8.01
C MET A 61 -10.32 -23.56 8.46
N ASP A 62 -10.53 -23.93 9.72
CA ASP A 62 -11.88 -24.01 10.29
C ASP A 62 -12.56 -22.63 10.33
N PHE A 63 -11.81 -21.57 10.66
CA PHE A 63 -12.31 -20.20 10.58
C PHE A 63 -12.72 -19.83 9.16
N TYR A 64 -11.90 -20.17 8.16
CA TYR A 64 -12.20 -19.92 6.75
C TYR A 64 -13.52 -20.59 6.33
N HIS A 65 -13.69 -21.87 6.63
CA HIS A 65 -14.93 -22.58 6.29
C HIS A 65 -16.15 -22.13 7.09
N THR A 66 -15.96 -21.75 8.36
CA THR A 66 -17.08 -21.32 9.22
C THR A 66 -17.60 -19.93 8.85
N TYR A 67 -16.70 -19.01 8.46
CA TYR A 67 -17.06 -17.60 8.27
C TYR A 67 -16.78 -17.08 6.87
N ILE A 68 -15.57 -17.28 6.34
CA ILE A 68 -15.13 -16.62 5.10
C ILE A 68 -15.84 -17.21 3.87
N GLY A 69 -15.95 -18.54 3.78
CA GLY A 69 -16.68 -19.21 2.70
C GLY A 69 -18.14 -18.76 2.60
N PRO A 70 -18.95 -18.93 3.67
CA PRO A 70 -20.34 -18.47 3.69
C PRO A 70 -20.49 -16.95 3.50
N PHE A 71 -19.54 -16.15 4.00
CA PHE A 71 -19.55 -14.71 3.77
C PHE A 71 -19.34 -14.36 2.29
N GLY A 72 -18.46 -15.08 1.58
CA GLY A 72 -18.30 -14.91 0.13
C GLY A 72 -19.56 -15.26 -0.67
N GLU A 73 -20.28 -16.30 -0.27
CA GLU A 73 -21.59 -16.65 -0.86
C GLU A 73 -22.60 -15.51 -0.64
N LEU A 74 -22.69 -14.99 0.59
CA LEU A 74 -23.54 -13.85 0.91
C LEU A 74 -23.20 -12.62 0.05
N LEU A 75 -21.91 -12.32 -0.14
CA LEU A 75 -21.48 -11.21 -1.00
C LEU A 75 -21.91 -11.43 -2.45
N THR A 76 -21.80 -12.66 -2.96
CA THR A 76 -22.24 -13.01 -4.31
C THR A 76 -23.74 -12.80 -4.49
N ASP A 77 -24.54 -13.15 -3.47
CA ASP A 77 -25.98 -12.90 -3.48
C ASP A 77 -26.30 -11.40 -3.44
N MET A 78 -25.60 -10.63 -2.60
CA MET A 78 -25.74 -9.18 -2.54
C MET A 78 -25.38 -8.50 -3.86
N GLU A 79 -24.31 -8.95 -4.54
CA GLU A 79 -23.90 -8.45 -5.85
C GLU A 79 -24.93 -8.77 -6.94
N ARG A 80 -25.56 -9.95 -6.87
CA ARG A 80 -26.61 -10.36 -7.82
C ARG A 80 -27.88 -9.53 -7.67
N GLU A 81 -28.31 -9.26 -6.45
CA GLU A 81 -29.48 -8.43 -6.18
C GLU A 81 -29.23 -6.96 -6.52
N GLY A 82 -28.03 -6.46 -6.18
CA GLY A 82 -27.66 -5.07 -6.38
C GLY A 82 -28.49 -4.11 -5.53
N ILE A 83 -28.44 -2.82 -5.89
CA ILE A 83 -29.19 -1.76 -5.21
C ILE A 83 -30.00 -1.00 -6.26
N ARG A 84 -31.32 -0.92 -6.07
CA ARG A 84 -32.18 -0.13 -6.96
C ARG A 84 -31.93 1.35 -6.70
N VAL A 85 -31.58 2.06 -7.77
CA VAL A 85 -31.36 3.50 -7.77
C VAL A 85 -32.28 4.13 -8.83
N ASP A 86 -33.01 5.17 -8.47
CA ASP A 86 -33.88 5.92 -9.39
C ASP A 86 -33.05 6.94 -10.18
N PHE A 87 -32.54 6.51 -11.33
CA PHE A 87 -31.71 7.31 -12.21
C PHE A 87 -32.52 8.09 -13.27
N GLU A 88 -33.82 7.82 -13.43
CA GLU A 88 -34.63 8.40 -14.50
C GLU A 88 -35.29 9.71 -14.06
N GLU A 89 -35.82 9.78 -12.84
CA GLU A 89 -36.62 10.93 -12.40
C GLU A 89 -36.03 11.59 -11.16
N TYR A 90 -35.79 10.80 -10.09
CA TYR A 90 -35.44 11.36 -8.79
C TYR A 90 -34.02 11.92 -8.74
N LEU A 91 -33.00 11.14 -9.12
CA LEU A 91 -31.61 11.62 -9.08
C LEU A 91 -31.36 12.83 -9.99
N PRO A 92 -31.84 12.88 -11.25
CA PRO A 92 -31.66 14.05 -12.10
C PRO A 92 -32.32 15.30 -11.52
N SER A 93 -33.53 15.18 -10.96
CA SER A 93 -34.22 16.33 -10.35
C SER A 93 -33.48 16.85 -9.11
N LEU A 94 -32.91 15.95 -8.30
CA LEU A 94 -32.05 16.31 -7.17
C LEU A 94 -30.75 16.96 -7.61
N GLU A 95 -30.11 16.49 -8.68
CA GLU A 95 -28.88 17.08 -9.20
C GLU A 95 -29.10 18.53 -9.61
N VAL A 96 -30.19 18.82 -10.34
CA VAL A 96 -30.54 20.19 -10.72
C VAL A 96 -30.73 21.09 -9.49
N GLN A 97 -31.38 20.58 -8.44
CA GLN A 97 -31.56 21.34 -7.20
C GLN A 97 -30.21 21.54 -6.47
N ALA A 98 -29.39 20.49 -6.36
CA ALA A 98 -28.09 20.55 -5.71
C ALA A 98 -27.13 21.53 -6.39
N LEU A 99 -27.13 21.59 -7.72
CA LEU A 99 -26.32 22.55 -8.48
C LEU A 99 -26.78 23.99 -8.25
N LYS A 100 -28.09 24.24 -8.20
CA LYS A 100 -28.63 25.56 -7.85
C LYS A 100 -28.27 25.97 -6.43
N ASP A 101 -28.37 25.05 -5.47
CA ASP A 101 -28.02 25.29 -4.08
C ASP A 101 -26.52 25.54 -3.91
N GLN A 102 -25.69 24.80 -4.65
CA GLN A 102 -24.26 25.01 -4.71
C GLN A 102 -23.93 26.41 -5.24
N GLU A 103 -24.53 26.81 -6.37
CA GLU A 103 -24.32 28.15 -6.95
C GLU A 103 -24.79 29.26 -6.00
N ALA A 104 -25.96 29.11 -5.39
CA ALA A 104 -26.48 30.07 -4.41
C ALA A 104 -25.56 30.21 -3.19
N CYS A 105 -25.05 29.10 -2.66
CA CYS A 105 -24.10 29.12 -1.55
C CYS A 105 -22.76 29.76 -1.95
N LEU A 106 -22.26 29.46 -3.15
CA LEU A 106 -21.02 30.04 -3.67
C LEU A 106 -21.15 31.55 -3.85
N ASN A 107 -22.26 32.02 -4.42
CA ASN A 107 -22.52 33.45 -4.61
C ASN A 107 -22.65 34.15 -3.27
N LYS A 108 -23.42 33.59 -2.32
CA LYS A 108 -23.52 34.13 -0.96
C LYS A 108 -22.17 34.23 -0.26
N PHE A 109 -21.30 33.24 -0.44
CA PHE A 109 -19.94 33.27 0.11
C PHE A 109 -19.06 34.33 -0.57
N LYS A 110 -19.15 34.47 -1.90
CA LYS A 110 -18.41 35.49 -2.66
C LYS A 110 -18.88 36.91 -2.34
N ASP A 111 -20.18 37.11 -2.15
CA ASP A 111 -20.74 38.40 -1.74
C ASP A 111 -20.23 38.77 -0.35
N TRP A 112 -20.32 37.83 0.60
CA TRP A 112 -19.75 38.00 1.94
C TRP A 112 -18.25 38.25 1.92
N ALA A 113 -17.50 37.59 1.04
CA ALA A 113 -16.06 37.81 0.87
C ALA A 113 -15.76 39.20 0.29
N SER A 114 -16.60 39.67 -0.65
CA SER A 114 -16.47 40.99 -1.30
C SER A 114 -16.67 42.15 -0.31
N ASP A 115 -17.50 41.96 0.72
CA ASP A 115 -17.66 42.92 1.81
C ASP A 115 -16.38 43.07 2.67
N ARG A 116 -15.48 42.09 2.63
CA ARG A 116 -14.25 42.06 3.44
C ARG A 116 -13.03 42.50 2.66
N PHE A 117 -12.97 42.17 1.36
CA PHE A 117 -11.90 42.63 0.48
C PHE A 117 -12.39 42.81 -0.97
N PRO A 118 -11.88 43.81 -1.71
CA PRO A 118 -12.39 44.19 -3.04
C PRO A 118 -12.42 43.07 -4.09
N ASP A 119 -11.49 42.12 -4.01
CA ASP A 119 -11.35 41.01 -4.95
C ASP A 119 -12.10 39.73 -4.52
N GLY A 120 -12.92 39.80 -3.46
CA GLY A 120 -13.66 38.67 -2.89
C GLY A 120 -14.56 37.93 -3.87
N LYS A 121 -15.11 38.64 -4.86
CA LYS A 121 -15.95 38.07 -5.92
C LYS A 121 -15.21 37.10 -6.86
N TYR A 122 -13.89 37.22 -6.96
CA TYR A 122 -13.04 36.37 -7.81
C TYR A 122 -12.38 35.22 -7.06
N LEU A 123 -12.59 35.13 -5.74
CA LEU A 123 -12.10 34.04 -4.92
C LEU A 123 -12.64 32.71 -5.46
N ASN A 124 -11.77 31.70 -5.62
CA ASN A 124 -12.17 30.33 -5.95
C ASN A 124 -12.42 29.56 -4.64
N PRO A 125 -13.68 29.31 -4.25
CA PRO A 125 -13.96 28.67 -2.96
C PRO A 125 -13.58 27.19 -2.92
N SER A 126 -13.37 26.57 -4.09
CA SER A 126 -12.85 25.19 -4.20
C SER A 126 -11.34 25.12 -3.99
N SER A 127 -10.63 26.25 -3.97
CA SER A 127 -9.19 26.29 -3.70
C SER A 127 -8.94 26.38 -2.20
N THR A 128 -8.55 25.26 -1.59
CA THR A 128 -8.18 25.21 -0.17
C THR A 128 -7.09 26.23 0.17
N ALA A 129 -6.10 26.42 -0.71
CA ALA A 129 -5.04 27.40 -0.51
C ALA A 129 -5.59 28.84 -0.47
N GLN A 130 -6.45 29.23 -1.40
CA GLN A 130 -7.03 30.57 -1.40
C GLN A 130 -7.95 30.80 -0.19
N ILE A 131 -8.73 29.79 0.21
CA ILE A 131 -9.57 29.85 1.41
C ILE A 131 -8.71 29.97 2.67
N GLN A 132 -7.61 29.21 2.77
CA GLN A 132 -6.69 29.28 3.89
C GLN A 132 -6.02 30.65 3.98
N THR A 133 -5.55 31.18 2.84
CA THR A 133 -4.97 32.52 2.78
C THR A 133 -5.99 33.58 3.18
N PHE A 134 -7.23 33.47 2.70
CA PHE A 134 -8.27 34.43 2.99
C PHE A 134 -8.73 34.40 4.46
N LEU A 135 -8.95 33.20 5.03
CA LEU A 135 -9.46 33.05 6.41
C LEU A 135 -8.38 33.23 7.47
N PHE A 136 -7.12 32.86 7.18
CA PHE A 136 -6.04 32.80 8.17
C PHE A 136 -4.82 33.65 7.80
N GLY A 137 -4.92 34.50 6.77
CA GLY A 137 -3.87 35.43 6.38
C GLY A 137 -2.64 34.78 5.74
N GLY A 138 -2.74 33.51 5.31
CA GLY A 138 -1.62 32.78 4.71
C GLY A 138 -0.49 32.52 5.71
N ALA A 139 -0.80 31.83 6.81
CA ALA A 139 0.22 31.28 7.70
C ALA A 139 0.64 29.88 7.20
N GLY A 140 1.97 29.71 7.01
CA GLY A 140 2.62 28.50 6.54
C GLY A 140 2.36 27.27 7.41
N ASP A 141 2.62 26.10 6.82
CA ASP A 141 2.55 24.77 7.42
C ASP A 141 1.61 24.67 8.63
N LEU A 142 0.30 24.81 8.37
CA LEU A 142 -0.67 24.15 9.25
C LEU A 142 -0.27 22.67 9.20
N GLU A 143 0.23 22.13 10.32
CA GLU A 143 0.68 20.75 10.38
C GLU A 143 -0.35 19.84 9.68
N PRO A 144 0.05 19.07 8.65
CA PRO A 144 -0.88 18.44 7.71
C PRO A 144 -1.74 17.34 8.33
N THR A 145 -1.64 17.12 9.63
CA THR A 145 -2.47 16.16 10.36
C THR A 145 -2.77 16.70 11.74
N ARG A 146 -4.05 16.98 11.99
CA ARG A 146 -4.60 16.96 13.34
C ARG A 146 -4.54 15.51 13.81
N THR A 147 -3.42 15.10 14.41
CA THR A 147 -3.37 13.82 15.12
C THR A 147 -4.34 13.93 16.29
N PHE A 148 -5.27 12.98 16.37
CA PHE A 148 -6.21 12.90 17.45
C PHE A 148 -5.41 12.50 18.70
N LYS A 149 -5.06 13.48 19.54
CA LYS A 149 -4.40 13.22 20.83
C LYS A 149 -5.46 12.64 21.75
N ILE A 150 -5.46 11.32 21.87
CA ILE A 150 -6.23 10.61 22.89
C ILE A 150 -5.41 10.73 24.17
N ASP A 151 -5.98 11.38 25.19
CA ASP A 151 -5.43 11.32 26.54
C ASP A 151 -5.59 9.87 27.03
N ARG A 152 -4.54 9.06 26.86
CA ARG A 152 -4.50 7.70 27.43
C ARG A 152 -4.24 7.79 28.92
N ASP A 153 -4.86 6.89 29.68
CA ASP A 153 -4.59 6.75 31.10
C ASP A 153 -3.07 6.50 31.31
N PRO A 154 -2.39 7.23 32.21
CA PRO A 154 -1.01 6.95 32.58
C PRO A 154 -0.73 5.47 32.87
N ALA A 155 -1.68 4.72 33.42
CA ALA A 155 -1.53 3.30 33.67
C ALA A 155 -1.42 2.46 32.38
N GLU A 156 -2.18 2.82 31.33
CA GLU A 156 -2.12 2.14 30.02
C GLU A 156 -0.81 2.46 29.29
N LEU A 157 -0.28 3.67 29.46
CA LEU A 157 1.01 4.07 28.90
C LEU A 157 2.17 3.30 29.56
N GLU A 158 2.16 3.19 30.89
CA GLU A 158 3.17 2.41 31.62
C GLU A 158 3.12 0.92 31.26
N GLU A 159 1.93 0.36 31.05
CA GLU A 159 1.79 -1.03 30.60
C GLU A 159 2.29 -1.22 29.16
N TYR A 160 1.99 -0.28 28.27
CA TYR A 160 2.51 -0.29 26.91
C TYR A 160 4.04 -0.22 26.87
N ASP A 161 4.66 0.70 27.62
CA ASP A 161 6.11 0.87 27.70
C ASP A 161 6.79 -0.37 28.32
N ARG A 162 6.10 -1.06 29.23
CA ARG A 162 6.57 -2.34 29.80
C ARG A 162 6.54 -3.48 28.78
N GLN A 163 5.54 -3.50 27.91
CA GLN A 163 5.41 -4.49 26.83
C GLN A 163 6.29 -4.17 25.61
N HIS A 164 6.58 -2.89 25.38
CA HIS A 164 7.36 -2.37 24.26
C HIS A 164 8.53 -1.54 24.80
N PRO A 165 9.54 -2.17 25.41
CA PRO A 165 10.70 -1.44 25.89
C PRO A 165 11.34 -0.66 24.72
N PRO A 166 11.83 0.56 24.97
CA PRO A 166 12.50 1.35 23.94
C PRO A 166 13.63 0.54 23.31
N ASP A 167 13.69 0.52 21.98
CA ASP A 167 14.76 -0.16 21.27
C ASP A 167 16.12 0.44 21.67
N GLU A 168 17.09 -0.41 21.98
CA GLU A 168 18.44 -0.05 22.44
C GLU A 168 19.17 0.88 21.44
N PHE A 169 18.75 0.82 20.16
CA PHE A 169 19.32 1.63 19.09
C PHE A 169 18.54 2.91 18.77
N ASP A 170 17.40 3.13 19.44
CA ASP A 170 16.57 4.29 19.21
C ASP A 170 17.21 5.55 19.82
N GLY A 171 17.15 6.67 19.10
CA GLY A 171 17.82 7.92 19.51
C GLY A 171 19.36 7.96 19.38
N LYS A 172 20.07 6.84 19.17
CA LYS A 172 21.52 6.86 18.93
C LYS A 172 21.86 7.49 17.56
N PRO A 173 22.84 8.40 17.46
CA PRO A 173 23.29 8.95 16.18
C PRO A 173 23.91 7.88 15.28
N VAL A 174 23.83 8.06 13.96
CA VAL A 174 24.32 7.08 12.96
C VAL A 174 25.81 6.78 13.12
N THR A 175 26.59 7.72 13.64
CA THR A 175 28.01 7.56 13.97
C THR A 175 28.24 6.50 15.04
N GLU A 176 27.44 6.50 16.09
CA GLU A 176 27.50 5.54 17.20
C GLU A 176 27.01 4.16 16.75
N LEU A 177 25.94 4.11 15.95
CA LEU A 177 25.45 2.86 15.35
C LEU A 177 26.51 2.19 14.46
N LYS A 178 27.29 2.96 13.69
CA LYS A 178 28.39 2.42 12.88
C LYS A 178 29.58 1.96 13.72
N ALA A 179 29.84 2.60 14.87
CA ALA A 179 30.86 2.15 15.82
C ALA A 179 30.48 0.79 16.42
N LEU A 180 29.21 0.60 16.79
CA LEU A 180 28.68 -0.69 17.27
C LEU A 180 28.76 -1.78 16.19
N LEU A 181 28.50 -1.46 14.92
CA LEU A 181 28.74 -2.41 13.82
C LEU A 181 30.22 -2.78 13.68
N LYS A 182 31.13 -1.82 13.88
CA LYS A 182 32.58 -2.05 13.81
C LYS A 182 33.06 -2.98 14.92
N GLU A 183 32.59 -2.80 16.15
CA GLU A 183 32.90 -3.68 17.28
C GLU A 183 32.37 -5.11 17.06
N ARG A 184 31.19 -5.23 16.43
CA ARG A 184 30.58 -6.51 16.07
C ARG A 184 31.16 -7.13 14.78
N GLY A 185 32.13 -6.49 14.14
CA GLY A 185 32.76 -6.99 12.89
C GLY A 185 31.85 -6.95 11.66
N LEU A 186 30.79 -6.14 11.69
CA LEU A 186 29.78 -6.02 10.63
C LEU A 186 30.03 -4.84 9.68
N LYS A 187 29.48 -4.93 8.47
CA LYS A 187 29.65 -3.93 7.41
C LYS A 187 29.00 -2.58 7.79
N MET A 188 29.81 -1.52 7.90
CA MET A 188 29.38 -0.15 8.30
C MET A 188 28.67 0.67 7.20
N SER A 189 28.55 0.16 5.97
CA SER A 189 28.01 0.89 4.82
C SER A 189 26.49 0.79 4.74
N GLY A 190 25.79 1.88 4.45
CA GLY A 190 24.34 1.88 4.22
C GLY A 190 23.63 3.09 4.81
N ASN A 191 22.33 3.20 4.54
CA ASN A 191 21.45 4.17 5.19
C ASN A 191 21.15 3.75 6.66
N ARG A 192 20.57 4.67 7.46
CA ARG A 192 20.29 4.41 8.89
C ARG A 192 19.48 3.12 9.12
N ALA A 193 18.47 2.87 8.27
CA ALA A 193 17.63 1.68 8.37
C ALA A 193 18.43 0.37 8.15
N GLN A 194 19.30 0.34 7.14
CA GLN A 194 20.18 -0.81 6.86
C GLN A 194 21.18 -1.06 7.99
N VAL A 195 21.67 0.01 8.63
CA VAL A 195 22.57 -0.09 9.79
C VAL A 195 21.83 -0.68 11.00
N LEU A 196 20.59 -0.24 11.26
CA LEU A 196 19.76 -0.73 12.34
C LEU A 196 19.35 -2.19 12.15
N ALA A 197 18.90 -2.58 10.95
CA ALA A 197 18.54 -3.97 10.65
C ALA A 197 19.71 -4.93 10.92
N ARG A 198 20.94 -4.55 10.53
CA ARG A 198 22.14 -5.35 10.83
C ARG A 198 22.48 -5.42 12.32
N LEU A 199 22.24 -4.34 13.08
CA LEU A 199 22.46 -4.34 14.53
C LEU A 199 21.41 -5.19 15.27
N ARG A 200 20.18 -5.24 14.75
CA ARG A 200 19.07 -6.04 15.27
C ARG A 200 19.11 -7.50 14.84
N GLY A 201 20.00 -7.88 13.92
CA GLY A 201 20.08 -9.23 13.38
C GLY A 201 18.90 -9.58 12.45
N GLU A 202 18.18 -8.57 11.98
CA GLU A 202 17.15 -8.72 10.95
C GLU A 202 17.90 -8.90 9.61
N GLU A 203 17.91 -10.14 9.09
CA GLU A 203 18.46 -10.41 7.76
C GLU A 203 17.72 -9.56 6.73
N VAL A 204 18.43 -8.57 6.19
CA VAL A 204 17.95 -7.80 5.05
C VAL A 204 18.03 -8.75 3.86
N ASP A 205 16.89 -9.12 3.30
CA ASP A 205 16.80 -9.91 2.07
C ASP A 205 17.57 -9.21 0.94
N HIS A 206 18.79 -9.69 0.67
CA HIS A 206 19.66 -9.19 -0.39
C HIS A 206 19.27 -9.77 -1.76
N SER A 207 18.25 -10.62 -1.87
CA SER A 207 17.82 -11.23 -3.14
C SER A 207 17.48 -10.17 -4.19
N ALA A 208 16.96 -9.02 -3.76
CA ALA A 208 16.62 -7.91 -4.66
C ALA A 208 17.86 -7.18 -5.23
N GLU A 209 19.00 -7.18 -4.51
CA GLU A 209 20.26 -6.60 -4.97
C GLU A 209 21.00 -7.58 -5.91
N PHE A 210 21.05 -8.87 -5.56
CA PHE A 210 21.71 -9.89 -6.39
C PHE A 210 20.98 -10.13 -7.72
N LYS A 211 19.65 -9.97 -7.78
CA LYS A 211 18.89 -10.02 -9.05
C LYS A 211 19.32 -8.93 -10.05
N LYS A 212 19.85 -7.80 -9.57
CA LYS A 212 20.26 -6.65 -10.41
C LYS A 212 21.70 -6.75 -10.92
N MET A 213 22.56 -7.52 -10.26
CA MET A 213 23.95 -7.72 -10.67
C MET A 213 24.01 -8.53 -11.98
N ASP A 214 25.03 -8.29 -12.80
CA ASP A 214 25.27 -9.11 -13.98
C ASP A 214 25.89 -10.47 -13.59
N LYS A 215 25.97 -11.40 -14.54
CA LYS A 215 26.50 -12.74 -14.27
C LYS A 215 27.99 -12.70 -13.88
N ALA A 216 28.76 -11.75 -14.42
CA ALA A 216 30.19 -11.65 -14.17
C ALA A 216 30.46 -11.20 -12.73
N ASP A 217 29.75 -10.16 -12.29
CA ASP A 217 29.80 -9.63 -10.94
C ASP A 217 29.34 -10.66 -9.89
N LEU A 218 28.30 -11.44 -10.22
CA LEU A 218 27.82 -12.53 -9.35
C LEU A 218 28.85 -13.66 -9.25
N SER A 219 29.47 -14.05 -10.37
CA SER A 219 30.49 -15.10 -10.39
C SER A 219 31.74 -14.70 -9.58
N ASP A 220 32.16 -13.45 -9.68
CA ASP A 220 33.30 -12.93 -8.92
C ASP A 220 32.98 -12.74 -7.43
N ALA A 221 31.74 -12.39 -7.09
CA ALA A 221 31.26 -12.39 -5.70
C ALA A 221 31.25 -13.82 -5.11
N CYS A 222 30.80 -14.84 -5.86
CA CYS A 222 30.85 -16.24 -5.44
C CYS A 222 32.29 -16.71 -5.19
N LYS A 223 33.24 -16.37 -6.08
CA LYS A 223 34.67 -16.69 -5.86
C LYS A 223 35.24 -16.04 -4.60
N GLY A 224 34.88 -14.79 -4.33
CA GLY A 224 35.31 -14.09 -3.11
C GLY A 224 34.76 -14.71 -1.81
N LEU A 225 33.62 -15.41 -1.91
CA LEU A 225 32.96 -16.10 -0.80
C LEU A 225 33.28 -17.60 -0.73
N GLY A 226 34.10 -18.13 -1.64
CA GLY A 226 34.44 -19.56 -1.71
C GLY A 226 33.31 -20.47 -2.17
N LEU A 227 32.31 -19.92 -2.87
CA LEU A 227 31.17 -20.64 -3.45
C LEU A 227 31.45 -21.01 -4.91
N ASP A 228 30.78 -22.04 -5.42
CA ASP A 228 30.92 -22.49 -6.81
C ASP A 228 30.46 -21.39 -7.79
N PRO A 229 31.38 -20.85 -8.62
CA PRO A 229 31.05 -19.77 -9.54
C PRO A 229 30.39 -20.26 -10.83
N GLU A 230 30.26 -21.58 -11.05
CA GLU A 230 29.71 -22.14 -12.27
C GLU A 230 28.18 -22.32 -12.17
N GLY A 231 27.44 -21.46 -12.86
CA GLY A 231 25.99 -21.54 -12.92
C GLY A 231 25.33 -20.51 -13.83
N THR A 232 24.03 -20.65 -14.02
CA THR A 232 23.18 -19.61 -14.59
C THR A 232 22.92 -18.52 -13.55
N LYS A 233 22.61 -17.28 -13.99
CA LYS A 233 22.34 -16.15 -13.08
C LYS A 233 21.29 -16.50 -12.01
N THR A 234 20.28 -17.30 -12.37
CA THR A 234 19.24 -17.76 -11.44
C THR A 234 19.75 -18.74 -10.38
N GLN A 235 20.78 -19.53 -10.70
CA GLN A 235 21.41 -20.47 -9.76
C GLN A 235 22.36 -19.75 -8.79
N LEU A 236 23.04 -18.68 -9.24
CA LEU A 236 23.98 -17.91 -8.40
C LEU A 236 23.29 -16.95 -7.41
N VAL A 237 21.99 -16.70 -7.56
CA VAL A 237 21.20 -15.78 -6.72
C VAL A 237 20.41 -16.54 -5.63
N LYS A 238 20.41 -17.88 -5.68
CA LYS A 238 19.81 -18.75 -4.65
C LYS A 238 20.75 -18.93 -3.48
#